data_AF-A0A257JGP8-F1
#
_entry.id   AF-A0A257JGP8-F1
#
_cell.length_a   1.000
_cell.length_b   1.000
_cell.length_c   1.000
_cell.angle_alpha   90.00
_cell.angle_beta   90.00
_cell.angle_gamma   90.00
#
_symmetry.space_group_name_H-M   'P 1'
#
loop_
_entity.id
_entity.type
_entity.pdbx_description
1 polymer ?
#
loop_
_entity_poly.entity_id
_entity_poly.type
_entity_poly.pdbx_seq_one_letter_code
_entity_poly.pdbx_strand_id
1 'polypeptide(L)'
;QAMGGMTKAVDSGWAKLKIEASAAEKQARIDSGKDVIVGVNKYKLKTQDAVEIREVDNVAVRDAQIAQLQRIRASRDSAAVQAALAALTEAARSNTGNLLDLSIQAVRARATVGEISDALEAVYGRHRADIQKVTGVYAAAYDSAEGWEKLQHEIADFAETAGRRPRVMIAKLGQDGHDRGAKVVATAFADLGYDVDMGPLFQTPEECARQAIENDVHAVGVSTLAAGHKTLVPAIIAELKKQGA
;
A
#
# COMPACT_ATOMS: atom_id res chain seq x y z
N GLN A 1 -5.19 27.77 -6.46
CA GLN A 1 -6.35 28.61 -6.10
C GLN A 1 -7.53 28.43 -7.05
N ALA A 2 -7.34 28.45 -8.37
CA ALA A 2 -8.43 28.28 -9.36
C ALA A 2 -9.25 26.98 -9.23
N MET A 3 -8.67 25.88 -8.72
CA MET A 3 -9.40 24.61 -8.45
C MET A 3 -10.25 24.64 -7.16
N GLY A 4 -10.30 25.78 -6.46
CA GLY A 4 -11.07 25.93 -5.22
C GLY A 4 -10.35 25.48 -3.94
N GLY A 5 -9.01 25.52 -3.94
CA GLY A 5 -8.16 25.21 -2.78
C GLY A 5 -7.53 23.82 -2.83
N MET A 6 -6.65 23.52 -1.87
CA MET A 6 -5.90 22.26 -1.87
C MET A 6 -6.77 21.06 -1.52
N THR A 7 -7.76 21.21 -0.64
CA THR A 7 -8.71 20.13 -0.29
C THR A 7 -9.39 19.59 -1.54
N LYS A 8 -9.99 20.46 -2.37
CA LYS A 8 -10.58 20.05 -3.67
C LYS A 8 -9.57 19.44 -4.64
N ALA A 9 -8.31 19.89 -4.61
CA ALA A 9 -7.27 19.33 -5.48
C ALA A 9 -6.79 17.94 -5.02
N VAL A 10 -6.82 17.66 -3.71
CA VAL A 10 -6.56 16.33 -3.15
C VAL A 10 -7.74 15.41 -3.43
N ASP A 11 -8.98 15.87 -3.18
CA ASP A 11 -10.20 15.08 -3.38
C ASP A 11 -10.39 14.66 -4.86
N SER A 12 -9.95 15.50 -5.80
CA SER A 12 -9.98 15.16 -7.24
C SER A 12 -8.88 14.18 -7.68
N GLY A 13 -7.90 13.87 -6.83
CA GLY A 13 -6.75 13.02 -7.15
C GLY A 13 -5.65 13.71 -7.96
N TRP A 14 -5.89 14.93 -8.47
CA TRP A 14 -4.95 15.66 -9.34
C TRP A 14 -3.56 15.81 -8.74
N ALA A 15 -3.47 16.19 -7.46
CA ALA A 15 -2.19 16.40 -6.80
C ALA A 15 -1.36 15.12 -6.72
N LYS A 16 -2.04 14.00 -6.43
CA LYS A 16 -1.42 12.68 -6.35
C LYS A 16 -0.92 12.22 -7.73
N LEU A 17 -1.73 12.37 -8.78
CA LEU A 17 -1.32 12.06 -10.16
C LEU A 17 -0.08 12.85 -10.60
N LYS A 18 0.04 14.13 -10.25
CA LYS A 18 1.21 14.93 -10.59
C LYS A 18 2.49 14.42 -9.93
N ILE A 19 2.40 14.00 -8.67
CA ILE A 19 3.52 13.42 -7.93
C ILE A 19 3.90 12.06 -8.53
N GLU A 20 2.92 11.24 -8.87
CA GLU A 20 3.15 9.93 -9.49
C GLU A 20 3.78 10.03 -10.88
N ALA A 21 3.33 10.98 -11.72
CA ALA A 21 3.94 11.25 -13.01
C ALA A 21 5.42 11.67 -12.85
N SER A 22 5.71 12.58 -11.91
CA SER A 22 7.09 12.98 -11.62
C SER A 22 7.95 11.80 -11.12
N ALA A 23 7.38 10.89 -10.31
CA ALA A 23 8.08 9.70 -9.85
C ALA A 23 8.36 8.71 -10.99
N ALA A 24 7.43 8.53 -11.92
CA ALA A 24 7.60 7.68 -13.10
C ALA A 24 8.69 8.23 -14.05
N GLU A 25 8.65 9.53 -14.35
CA GLU A 25 9.68 10.21 -15.13
C GLU A 25 11.05 10.07 -14.47
N LYS A 26 11.14 10.35 -13.16
CA LYS A 26 12.40 10.23 -12.41
C LYS A 26 12.94 8.81 -12.46
N GLN A 27 12.09 7.80 -12.33
CA GLN A 27 12.53 6.40 -12.40
C GLN A 27 13.05 6.07 -13.80
N ALA A 28 12.33 6.43 -14.86
CA ALA A 28 12.76 6.17 -16.23
C ALA A 28 14.14 6.76 -16.54
N ARG A 29 14.41 7.99 -16.05
CA ARG A 29 15.72 8.64 -16.18
C ARG A 29 16.83 7.94 -15.41
N ILE A 30 16.53 7.37 -14.24
CA ILE A 30 17.50 6.60 -13.46
C ILE A 30 17.81 5.29 -14.20
N ASP A 31 16.77 4.60 -14.66
CA ASP A 31 16.89 3.28 -15.29
C ASP A 31 17.56 3.37 -16.67
N SER A 32 17.34 4.46 -17.41
CA SER A 32 18.06 4.76 -18.66
C SER A 32 19.50 5.29 -18.46
N GLY A 33 19.92 5.48 -17.20
CA GLY A 33 21.26 5.99 -16.86
C GLY A 33 21.48 7.49 -17.08
N LYS A 34 20.44 8.22 -17.50
CA LYS A 34 20.46 9.69 -17.65
C LYS A 34 20.70 10.39 -16.32
N ASP A 35 20.02 9.93 -15.27
CA ASP A 35 20.26 10.35 -13.90
C ASP A 35 21.18 9.34 -13.22
N VAL A 36 22.43 9.73 -13.00
CA VAL A 36 23.44 8.86 -12.39
C VAL A 36 23.24 8.76 -10.88
N ILE A 37 23.18 7.52 -10.38
CA ILE A 37 23.27 7.18 -8.96
C ILE A 37 24.50 6.29 -8.78
N VAL A 38 25.54 6.86 -8.15
CA VAL A 38 26.81 6.19 -7.87
C VAL A 38 26.58 4.96 -7.02
N GLY A 39 27.13 3.81 -7.44
CA GLY A 39 26.97 2.53 -6.76
C GLY A 39 25.71 1.75 -7.16
N VAL A 40 24.76 2.37 -7.88
CA VAL A 40 23.49 1.75 -8.28
C VAL A 40 23.43 1.51 -9.78
N ASN A 41 23.46 2.56 -10.61
CA ASN A 41 23.40 2.43 -12.08
C ASN A 41 24.75 2.71 -12.76
N LYS A 42 25.67 3.43 -12.09
CA LYS A 42 27.03 3.70 -12.55
C LYS A 42 28.03 3.54 -11.42
N TYR A 43 29.27 3.17 -11.76
CA TYR A 43 30.35 2.95 -10.79
C TYR A 43 29.99 1.91 -9.72
N LYS A 44 29.37 0.80 -10.15
CA LYS A 44 28.96 -0.28 -9.25
C LYS A 44 30.19 -1.00 -8.71
N LEU A 45 30.17 -1.33 -7.41
CA LEU A 45 31.16 -2.21 -6.82
C LEU A 45 31.00 -3.63 -7.41
N LYS A 46 32.11 -4.37 -7.54
CA LYS A 46 32.08 -5.78 -7.95
C LYS A 46 31.42 -6.66 -6.88
N THR A 47 31.59 -6.29 -5.62
CA THR A 47 31.06 -6.97 -4.44
C THR A 47 30.52 -5.92 -3.48
N GLN A 48 29.38 -6.20 -2.85
CA GLN A 48 28.85 -5.37 -1.77
C GLN A 48 29.07 -6.08 -0.44
N ASP A 49 29.43 -5.30 0.58
CA ASP A 49 29.59 -5.82 1.93
C ASP A 49 28.23 -6.20 2.53
N ALA A 50 28.21 -7.24 3.36
CA ALA A 50 27.02 -7.58 4.12
C ALA A 50 26.72 -6.47 5.13
N VAL A 51 25.49 -5.97 5.11
CA VAL A 51 25.01 -4.99 6.08
C VAL A 51 24.23 -5.74 7.16
N GLU A 52 24.60 -5.54 8.42
CA GLU A 52 23.80 -6.05 9.53
C GLU A 52 22.50 -5.24 9.63
N ILE A 53 21.37 -5.93 9.50
CA ILE A 53 20.04 -5.32 9.56
C ILE A 53 19.40 -5.71 10.88
N ARG A 54 18.83 -4.74 11.59
CA ARG A 54 18.06 -5.00 12.80
C ARG A 54 16.77 -5.73 12.46
N GLU A 55 16.66 -6.97 12.90
CA GLU A 55 15.42 -7.74 12.84
C GLU A 55 14.57 -7.47 14.08
N VAL A 56 13.27 -7.23 13.88
CA VAL A 56 12.29 -7.09 14.95
C VAL A 56 11.47 -8.38 15.00
N ASP A 57 11.52 -9.08 16.13
CA ASP A 57 10.66 -10.23 16.38
C ASP A 57 9.21 -9.77 16.58
N ASN A 58 8.44 -9.81 15.50
CA ASN A 58 7.05 -9.38 15.49
C ASN A 58 6.13 -10.32 16.28
N VAL A 59 6.50 -11.59 16.46
CA VAL A 59 5.72 -12.57 17.24
C VAL A 59 5.83 -12.22 18.71
N ALA A 60 7.05 -12.04 19.23
CA ALA A 60 7.28 -11.67 20.61
C ALA A 60 6.59 -10.34 20.97
N VAL A 61 6.71 -9.32 20.09
CA VAL A 61 6.05 -8.02 20.29
C VAL A 61 4.53 -8.17 20.30
N ARG A 62 3.96 -8.88 19.32
CA ARG A 62 2.50 -9.10 19.23
C ARG A 62 1.98 -9.78 20.50
N ASP A 63 2.61 -10.85 20.92
CA ASP A 63 2.13 -11.66 22.05
C ASP A 63 2.21 -10.86 23.37
N ALA A 64 3.28 -10.07 23.55
CA ALA A 64 3.39 -9.15 24.67
C ALA A 64 2.30 -8.06 24.67
N GLN A 65 1.99 -7.49 23.50
CA GLN A 65 0.91 -6.49 23.37
C GLN A 65 -0.47 -7.09 23.63
N ILE A 66 -0.75 -8.30 23.15
CA ILE A 66 -2.00 -9.02 23.45
C ILE A 66 -2.15 -9.24 24.95
N ALA A 67 -1.10 -9.72 25.64
CA ALA A 67 -1.13 -9.93 27.08
C ALA A 67 -1.34 -8.60 27.85
N GLN A 68 -0.76 -7.50 27.38
CA GLN A 68 -1.00 -6.18 27.96
C GLN A 68 -2.45 -5.71 27.77
N LEU A 69 -3.01 -5.88 26.57
CA LEU A 69 -4.41 -5.53 26.29
C LEU A 69 -5.38 -6.35 27.15
N GLN A 70 -5.14 -7.65 27.32
CA GLN A 70 -5.94 -8.51 28.19
C GLN A 70 -5.90 -8.02 29.64
N ARG A 71 -4.72 -7.70 30.17
CA ARG A 71 -4.59 -7.15 31.54
C ARG A 71 -5.34 -5.84 31.71
N ILE A 72 -5.16 -4.89 30.79
CA ILE A 72 -5.84 -3.59 30.85
C ILE A 72 -7.36 -3.77 30.81
N ARG A 73 -7.88 -4.60 29.89
CA ARG A 73 -9.31 -4.87 29.76
C ARG A 73 -9.90 -5.54 31.01
N ALA A 74 -9.14 -6.43 31.67
CA ALA A 74 -9.57 -7.08 32.89
C ALA A 74 -9.60 -6.15 34.11
N SER A 75 -8.71 -5.15 34.18
CA SER A 75 -8.56 -4.27 35.35
C SER A 75 -9.30 -2.94 35.27
N ARG A 76 -9.77 -2.54 34.09
CA ARG A 76 -10.38 -1.21 33.88
C ARG A 76 -11.84 -1.16 34.31
N ASP A 77 -12.31 0.03 34.67
CA ASP A 77 -13.74 0.29 34.80
C ASP A 77 -14.38 0.30 33.41
N SER A 78 -15.04 -0.82 33.08
CA SER A 78 -15.65 -0.99 31.77
C SER A 78 -16.84 -0.05 31.55
N ALA A 79 -17.59 0.29 32.59
CA ALA A 79 -18.72 1.22 32.47
C ALA A 79 -18.23 2.64 32.15
N ALA A 80 -17.17 3.09 32.83
CA ALA A 80 -16.54 4.38 32.56
C ALA A 80 -15.97 4.47 31.14
N VAL A 81 -15.34 3.40 30.64
CA VAL A 81 -14.86 3.34 29.25
C VAL A 81 -16.02 3.49 28.26
N GLN A 82 -17.09 2.70 28.43
CA GLN A 82 -18.23 2.76 27.52
C GLN A 82 -18.91 4.14 27.53
N ALA A 83 -19.03 4.76 28.70
CA ALA A 83 -19.56 6.11 28.82
C ALA A 83 -18.68 7.15 28.08
N ALA A 84 -17.36 7.07 28.22
CA ALA A 84 -16.44 7.97 27.55
C ALA A 84 -16.45 7.79 26.02
N LEU A 85 -16.50 6.54 25.54
CA LEU A 85 -16.58 6.26 24.10
C LEU A 85 -17.93 6.71 23.52
N ALA A 86 -19.04 6.51 24.23
CA ALA A 86 -20.35 6.98 23.79
C ALA A 86 -20.41 8.51 23.71
N ALA A 87 -19.83 9.22 24.68
CA ALA A 87 -19.72 10.68 24.63
C ALA A 87 -18.90 11.15 23.42
N LEU A 88 -17.81 10.43 23.08
CA LEU A 88 -17.00 10.73 21.92
C LEU A 88 -17.77 10.53 20.60
N THR A 89 -18.51 9.42 20.47
CA THR A 89 -19.37 9.15 19.30
C THR A 89 -20.49 10.19 19.17
N GLU A 90 -21.12 10.58 20.28
CA GLU A 90 -22.19 11.59 20.24
C GLU A 90 -21.64 12.95 19.83
N ALA A 91 -20.53 13.40 20.42
CA ALA A 91 -19.85 14.63 20.03
C ALA A 91 -19.46 14.66 18.55
N ALA A 92 -19.00 13.53 18.02
CA ALA A 92 -18.69 13.37 16.59
C ALA A 92 -19.95 13.53 15.71
N ARG A 93 -21.09 13.01 16.15
CA ARG A 93 -22.39 13.06 15.44
C ARG A 93 -23.03 14.44 15.50
N SER A 94 -23.06 15.06 16.67
CA SER A 94 -23.67 16.38 16.89
C SER A 94 -22.77 17.53 16.43
N ASN A 95 -21.50 17.24 16.14
CA ASN A 95 -20.47 18.23 15.84
C ASN A 95 -20.35 19.28 16.98
N THR A 96 -20.38 18.80 18.23
CA THR A 96 -20.25 19.62 19.45
C THR A 96 -19.10 19.14 20.32
N GLY A 97 -18.60 20.03 21.18
CA GLY A 97 -17.50 19.71 22.10
C GLY A 97 -16.13 19.64 21.41
N ASN A 98 -15.14 19.10 22.11
CA ASN A 98 -13.77 18.95 21.62
C ASN A 98 -13.37 17.47 21.65
N LEU A 99 -13.14 16.88 20.46
CA LEU A 99 -12.84 15.46 20.33
C LEU A 99 -11.52 15.06 20.99
N LEU A 100 -10.54 15.98 21.07
CA LEU A 100 -9.27 15.71 21.75
C LEU A 100 -9.48 15.61 23.26
N ASP A 101 -10.26 16.51 23.85
CA ASP A 101 -10.58 16.46 25.28
C ASP A 101 -11.32 15.16 25.64
N LEU A 102 -12.35 14.78 24.86
CA LEU A 102 -13.08 13.54 25.06
C LEU A 102 -12.19 12.30 24.86
N SER A 103 -11.24 12.34 23.92
CA SER A 103 -10.25 11.27 23.74
C SER A 103 -9.32 11.14 24.95
N ILE A 104 -8.88 12.25 25.54
CA ILE A 104 -8.08 12.25 26.78
C ILE A 104 -8.86 11.61 27.94
N GLN A 105 -10.16 11.91 28.05
CA GLN A 105 -11.05 11.29 29.04
C GLN A 105 -11.18 9.77 28.82
N ALA A 106 -11.37 9.33 27.58
CA ALA A 106 -11.41 7.91 27.22
C ALA A 106 -10.09 7.17 27.54
N VAL A 107 -8.94 7.77 27.21
CA VAL A 107 -7.61 7.22 27.54
C VAL A 107 -7.41 7.14 29.06
N ARG A 108 -7.90 8.13 29.82
CA ARG A 108 -7.85 8.11 31.29
C ARG A 108 -8.66 6.94 31.86
N ALA A 109 -9.81 6.64 31.26
CA ALA A 109 -10.62 5.46 31.57
C ALA A 109 -10.03 4.13 31.09
N ARG A 110 -8.89 4.15 30.37
CA ARG A 110 -8.23 2.98 29.76
C ARG A 110 -8.97 2.40 28.54
N ALA A 111 -9.62 3.26 27.76
CA ALA A 111 -9.93 2.95 26.38
C ALA A 111 -8.63 2.77 25.59
N THR A 112 -8.64 1.84 24.64
CA THR A 112 -7.53 1.57 23.72
C THR A 112 -7.59 2.52 22.52
N VAL A 113 -6.47 2.65 21.80
CA VAL A 113 -6.43 3.43 20.55
C VAL A 113 -7.49 2.93 19.55
N GLY A 114 -7.61 1.60 19.40
CA GLY A 114 -8.62 1.00 18.52
C GLY A 114 -10.04 1.38 18.91
N GLU A 115 -10.41 1.25 20.18
CA GLU A 115 -11.77 1.60 20.66
C GLU A 115 -12.12 3.08 20.43
N ILE A 116 -11.16 3.99 20.60
CA ILE A 116 -11.35 5.42 20.34
C ILE A 116 -11.52 5.68 18.83
N SER A 117 -10.69 5.05 17.99
CA SER A 117 -10.83 5.14 16.54
C SER A 117 -12.16 4.57 16.06
N ASP A 118 -12.58 3.41 16.56
CA ASP A 118 -13.85 2.76 16.21
C ASP A 118 -15.07 3.62 16.63
N ALA A 119 -15.00 4.28 17.78
CA ALA A 119 -16.05 5.19 18.26
C ALA A 119 -16.26 6.39 17.31
N LEU A 120 -15.19 6.91 16.71
CA LEU A 120 -15.27 7.99 15.70
C LEU A 120 -15.66 7.44 14.32
N GLU A 121 -15.16 6.25 13.97
CA GLU A 121 -15.49 5.56 12.73
C GLU A 121 -16.99 5.29 12.60
N ALA A 122 -17.68 5.02 13.71
CA ALA A 122 -19.15 4.86 13.72
C ALA A 122 -19.92 6.06 13.14
N VAL A 123 -19.30 7.25 13.11
CA VAL A 123 -19.89 8.47 12.52
C VAL A 123 -19.24 8.82 11.18
N TYR A 124 -17.91 8.76 11.09
CA TYR A 124 -17.17 9.26 9.93
C TYR A 124 -16.86 8.20 8.86
N GLY A 125 -16.96 6.92 9.21
CA GLY A 125 -16.55 5.80 8.37
C GLY A 125 -15.04 5.75 8.13
N ARG A 126 -14.63 4.92 7.16
CA ARG A 126 -13.24 4.83 6.69
C ARG A 126 -13.13 5.37 5.28
N HIS A 127 -12.15 6.23 5.05
CA HIS A 127 -11.83 6.70 3.71
C HIS A 127 -11.37 5.53 2.83
N ARG A 128 -11.91 5.45 1.61
CA ARG A 128 -11.43 4.57 0.55
C ARG A 128 -10.94 5.44 -0.59
N ALA A 129 -9.68 5.24 -0.97
CA ALA A 129 -9.07 6.00 -2.05
C ALA A 129 -9.38 5.35 -3.40
N ASP A 130 -9.76 6.17 -4.38
CA ASP A 130 -9.84 5.74 -5.76
C ASP A 130 -8.43 5.62 -6.36
N ILE A 131 -8.17 4.48 -6.99
CA ILE A 131 -6.88 4.21 -7.63
C ILE A 131 -6.90 4.77 -9.04
N GLN A 132 -6.36 5.97 -9.20
CA GLN A 132 -6.08 6.53 -10.52
C GLN A 132 -4.73 5.98 -11.01
N LYS A 133 -4.63 5.68 -12.31
CA LYS A 133 -3.40 5.18 -12.94
C LYS A 133 -2.79 6.27 -13.81
N VAL A 134 -1.47 6.40 -13.75
CA VAL A 134 -0.67 7.13 -14.73
C VAL A 134 -0.28 6.14 -15.82
N THR A 135 -0.33 6.57 -17.09
CA THR A 135 0.11 5.78 -18.26
C THR A 135 0.92 6.65 -19.21
N GLY A 136 1.85 6.04 -19.92
CA GLY A 136 2.69 6.66 -20.96
C GLY A 136 3.81 7.57 -20.46
N VAL A 137 3.86 7.87 -19.15
CA VAL A 137 4.87 8.79 -18.60
C VAL A 137 6.24 8.12 -18.48
N TYR A 138 6.28 6.83 -18.11
CA TYR A 138 7.54 6.12 -17.98
C TYR A 138 8.19 5.92 -19.35
N ALA A 139 7.43 5.39 -20.32
CA ALA A 139 7.93 5.19 -21.69
C ALA A 139 8.45 6.48 -22.33
N ALA A 140 7.71 7.59 -22.20
CA ALA A 140 8.10 8.87 -22.78
C ALA A 140 9.43 9.42 -22.24
N ALA A 141 9.79 9.05 -21.01
CA ALA A 141 11.01 9.51 -20.34
C ALA A 141 12.18 8.52 -20.44
N TYR A 142 11.95 7.32 -20.98
CA TYR A 142 12.95 6.25 -21.04
C TYR A 142 13.89 6.43 -22.24
N ASP A 143 15.15 6.77 -21.95
CA ASP A 143 16.16 7.18 -22.93
C ASP A 143 16.95 5.97 -23.48
N SER A 144 16.25 4.99 -24.07
CA SER A 144 16.83 3.84 -24.80
C SER A 144 15.77 3.11 -25.62
N ALA A 145 15.61 3.49 -26.89
CA ALA A 145 14.62 2.90 -27.80
C ALA A 145 14.87 1.40 -28.06
N GLU A 146 16.12 1.00 -28.31
CA GLU A 146 16.44 -0.39 -28.70
C GLU A 146 16.06 -1.42 -27.63
N GLY A 147 16.36 -1.14 -26.35
CA GLY A 147 16.01 -2.05 -25.26
C GLY A 147 14.50 -2.08 -24.99
N TRP A 148 13.83 -0.93 -25.13
CA TRP A 148 12.40 -0.80 -24.91
C TRP A 148 11.56 -1.50 -25.97
N GLU A 149 11.87 -1.27 -27.26
CA GLU A 149 11.19 -1.90 -28.39
C GLU A 149 11.33 -3.42 -28.37
N LYS A 150 12.53 -3.92 -28.01
CA LYS A 150 12.77 -5.34 -27.85
C LYS A 150 11.86 -5.97 -26.77
N LEU A 151 11.75 -5.34 -25.60
CA LEU A 151 10.87 -5.83 -24.53
C LEU A 151 9.40 -5.82 -24.95
N GLN A 152 8.95 -4.78 -25.66
CA GLN A 152 7.59 -4.72 -26.20
C GLN A 152 7.33 -5.86 -27.19
N HIS A 153 8.30 -6.19 -28.04
CA HIS A 153 8.19 -7.34 -28.96
C HIS A 153 8.11 -8.66 -28.20
N GLU A 154 8.97 -8.91 -27.20
CA GLU A 154 8.93 -10.14 -26.39
C GLU A 154 7.58 -10.31 -25.67
N ILE A 155 6.98 -9.21 -25.20
CA ILE A 155 5.65 -9.22 -24.57
C ILE A 155 4.53 -9.46 -25.58
N ALA A 156 4.66 -8.91 -26.79
CA ALA A 156 3.73 -9.18 -27.89
C ALA A 156 3.80 -10.65 -28.33
N ASP A 157 5.00 -11.22 -28.46
CA ASP A 157 5.20 -12.64 -28.78
C ASP A 157 4.56 -13.56 -27.74
N PHE A 158 4.69 -13.22 -26.45
CA PHE A 158 3.97 -13.92 -25.38
C PHE A 158 2.46 -13.87 -25.60
N ALA A 159 1.92 -12.70 -25.96
CA ALA A 159 0.49 -12.53 -26.18
C ALA A 159 -0.01 -13.38 -27.34
N GLU A 160 0.77 -13.52 -28.42
CA GLU A 160 0.46 -14.39 -29.55
C GLU A 160 0.48 -15.88 -29.16
N THR A 161 1.47 -16.31 -28.38
CA THR A 161 1.61 -17.72 -27.97
C THR A 161 0.64 -18.14 -26.86
N ALA A 162 0.39 -17.27 -25.88
CA ALA A 162 -0.50 -17.54 -24.75
C ALA A 162 -1.97 -17.17 -25.02
N GLY A 163 -2.27 -16.50 -26.13
CA GLY A 163 -3.62 -16.05 -26.51
C GLY A 163 -4.13 -14.83 -25.72
N ARG A 164 -3.31 -14.24 -24.86
CA ARG A 164 -3.59 -13.02 -24.10
C ARG A 164 -2.29 -12.39 -23.58
N ARG A 165 -2.33 -11.08 -23.29
CA ARG A 165 -1.21 -10.35 -22.68
C ARG A 165 -0.80 -10.96 -21.33
N PRO A 166 0.47 -10.85 -20.94
CA PRO A 166 0.86 -11.22 -19.59
C PRO A 166 0.14 -10.28 -18.61
N ARG A 167 -0.51 -10.87 -17.61
CA ARG A 167 -1.36 -10.18 -16.64
C ARG A 167 -0.75 -10.29 -15.26
N VAL A 168 -0.48 -9.17 -14.62
CA VAL A 168 0.10 -9.12 -13.27
C VAL A 168 -0.76 -8.26 -12.34
N MET A 169 -0.97 -8.75 -11.12
CA MET A 169 -1.52 -7.94 -10.04
C MET A 169 -0.38 -7.42 -9.15
N ILE A 170 -0.23 -6.10 -9.05
CA ILE A 170 0.68 -5.47 -8.11
C ILE A 170 -0.07 -5.24 -6.79
N ALA A 171 0.36 -5.94 -5.74
CA ALA A 171 -0.37 -6.03 -4.48
C ALA A 171 0.32 -5.31 -3.31
N LYS A 172 -0.50 -4.74 -2.42
CA LYS A 172 -0.10 -4.16 -1.13
C LYS A 172 -0.79 -4.91 0.00
N LEU A 173 -0.01 -5.68 0.77
CA LEU A 173 -0.53 -6.51 1.86
C LEU A 173 -0.35 -5.82 3.21
N GLY A 174 -1.36 -5.94 4.07
CA GLY A 174 -1.35 -5.37 5.41
C GLY A 174 -1.30 -3.85 5.41
N GLN A 175 -0.90 -3.23 6.52
CA GLN A 175 -0.98 -1.77 6.72
C GLN A 175 0.11 -0.96 5.97
N ASP A 176 0.80 -1.56 4.99
CA ASP A 176 1.88 -0.90 4.25
C ASP A 176 1.34 0.12 3.24
N GLY A 177 1.46 1.41 3.57
CA GLY A 177 1.04 2.53 2.73
C GLY A 177 2.04 2.97 1.65
N HIS A 178 3.22 2.35 1.54
CA HIS A 178 4.22 2.77 0.55
C HIS A 178 3.81 2.33 -0.87
N ASP A 179 3.33 3.26 -1.70
CA ASP A 179 2.80 2.95 -3.03
C ASP A 179 3.65 3.47 -4.20
N ARG A 180 4.69 4.30 -3.95
CA ARG A 180 5.56 4.85 -5.02
C ARG A 180 6.13 3.74 -5.92
N GLY A 181 6.83 2.76 -5.33
CA GLY A 181 7.48 1.69 -6.09
C GLY A 181 6.46 0.82 -6.84
N ALA A 182 5.36 0.46 -6.16
CA ALA A 182 4.26 -0.31 -6.76
C ALA A 182 3.69 0.38 -8.00
N LYS A 183 3.44 1.69 -7.91
CA LYS A 183 2.85 2.47 -9.01
C LYS A 183 3.78 2.71 -10.17
N VAL A 184 5.06 2.96 -9.88
CA VAL A 184 6.07 3.12 -10.93
C VAL A 184 6.26 1.81 -11.71
N VAL A 185 6.33 0.67 -11.01
CA VAL A 185 6.35 -0.65 -11.68
C VAL A 185 5.09 -0.86 -12.50
N ALA A 186 3.92 -0.54 -11.94
CA ALA A 186 2.65 -0.73 -12.64
C ALA A 186 2.53 0.10 -13.92
N THR A 187 2.90 1.38 -13.90
CA THR A 187 2.90 2.21 -15.12
C THR A 187 3.95 1.74 -16.12
N ALA A 188 5.15 1.34 -15.68
CA ALA A 188 6.18 0.86 -16.59
C ALA A 188 5.76 -0.44 -17.28
N PHE A 189 5.17 -1.38 -16.54
CA PHE A 189 4.67 -2.65 -17.09
C PHE A 189 3.50 -2.42 -18.05
N ALA A 190 2.57 -1.53 -17.71
CA ALA A 190 1.47 -1.17 -18.59
C ALA A 190 2.00 -0.54 -19.90
N ASP A 191 2.99 0.36 -19.81
CA ASP A 191 3.62 0.98 -20.97
C ASP A 191 4.38 -0.04 -21.85
N LEU A 192 4.86 -1.14 -21.26
CA LEU A 192 5.49 -2.27 -21.96
C LEU A 192 4.50 -3.25 -22.59
N GLY A 193 3.21 -3.18 -22.24
CA GLY A 193 2.15 -4.03 -22.83
C GLY A 193 1.61 -5.12 -21.91
N TYR A 194 1.91 -5.11 -20.61
CA TYR A 194 1.22 -5.96 -19.63
C TYR A 194 -0.21 -5.49 -19.39
N ASP A 195 -1.10 -6.43 -19.08
CA ASP A 195 -2.34 -6.13 -18.38
C ASP A 195 -2.04 -6.03 -16.88
N VAL A 196 -2.13 -4.82 -16.33
CA VAL A 196 -1.73 -4.55 -14.93
C VAL A 196 -2.92 -4.23 -14.05
N ASP A 197 -3.15 -5.08 -13.05
CA ASP A 197 -4.08 -4.82 -11.97
C ASP A 197 -3.35 -4.21 -10.77
N MET A 198 -3.95 -3.19 -10.17
CA MET A 198 -3.46 -2.60 -8.92
C MET A 198 -4.38 -3.04 -7.79
N GLY A 199 -3.84 -3.79 -6.84
CA GLY A 199 -4.54 -4.11 -5.60
C GLY A 199 -4.77 -2.83 -4.77
N PRO A 200 -5.92 -2.69 -4.10
CA PRO A 200 -6.11 -1.63 -3.13
C PRO A 200 -5.11 -1.70 -1.98
N LEU A 201 -4.93 -0.59 -1.30
CA LEU A 201 -4.15 -0.57 -0.06
C LEU A 201 -4.87 -1.39 1.01
N PHE A 202 -4.07 -1.92 1.94
CA PHE A 202 -4.56 -2.58 3.16
C PHE A 202 -5.27 -3.91 2.98
N GLN A 203 -5.04 -4.60 1.86
CA GLN A 203 -5.58 -5.94 1.65
C GLN A 203 -4.98 -6.95 2.62
N THR A 204 -5.83 -7.84 3.11
CA THR A 204 -5.38 -9.10 3.70
C THR A 204 -4.82 -10.02 2.62
N PRO A 205 -3.97 -11.00 2.99
CA PRO A 205 -3.56 -12.07 2.08
C PRO A 205 -4.75 -12.79 1.44
N GLU A 206 -5.85 -12.93 2.19
CA GLU A 206 -7.07 -13.59 1.72
C GLU A 206 -7.77 -12.85 0.58
N GLU A 207 -8.02 -11.56 0.80
CA GLU A 207 -8.64 -10.69 -0.19
C GLU A 207 -7.76 -10.54 -1.45
N CYS A 208 -6.45 -10.47 -1.26
CA CYS A 208 -5.52 -10.37 -2.38
C CYS A 208 -5.48 -11.65 -3.23
N ALA A 209 -5.47 -12.83 -2.60
CA ALA A 209 -5.50 -14.11 -3.31
C ALA A 209 -6.81 -14.26 -4.09
N ARG A 210 -7.95 -13.94 -3.46
CA ARG A 210 -9.26 -13.96 -4.10
C ARG A 210 -9.30 -13.04 -5.32
N GLN A 211 -8.85 -11.80 -5.18
CA GLN A 211 -8.82 -10.86 -6.31
C GLN A 211 -7.89 -11.33 -7.44
N ALA A 212 -6.73 -11.90 -7.12
CA ALA A 212 -5.80 -12.43 -8.11
C ALA A 212 -6.43 -13.57 -8.93
N ILE A 213 -7.17 -14.47 -8.27
CA ILE A 213 -7.89 -15.58 -8.91
C ILE A 213 -9.09 -15.08 -9.72
N GLU A 214 -9.92 -14.20 -9.15
CA GLU A 214 -11.08 -13.60 -9.84
C GLU A 214 -10.64 -12.86 -11.13
N ASN A 215 -9.46 -12.23 -11.10
CA ASN A 215 -8.88 -11.55 -12.25
C ASN A 215 -8.08 -12.46 -13.19
N ASP A 216 -7.91 -13.75 -12.86
CA ASP A 216 -7.13 -14.72 -13.63
C ASP A 216 -5.73 -14.17 -13.99
N VAL A 217 -5.01 -13.63 -12.99
CA VAL A 217 -3.67 -13.06 -13.22
C VAL A 217 -2.63 -14.17 -13.35
N HIS A 218 -1.63 -13.98 -14.22
CA HIS A 218 -0.52 -14.91 -14.35
C HIS A 218 0.44 -14.83 -13.16
N ALA A 219 0.55 -13.67 -12.53
CA ALA A 219 1.43 -13.45 -11.39
C ALA A 219 0.89 -12.39 -10.42
N VAL A 220 1.28 -12.52 -9.15
CA VAL A 220 1.07 -11.50 -8.11
C VAL A 220 2.43 -10.91 -7.72
N GLY A 221 2.62 -9.63 -7.98
CA GLY A 221 3.79 -8.86 -7.55
C GLY A 221 3.53 -8.20 -6.19
N VAL A 222 4.06 -8.77 -5.10
CA VAL A 222 3.90 -8.20 -3.76
C VAL A 222 4.91 -7.08 -3.53
N SER A 223 4.44 -5.83 -3.40
CA SER A 223 5.30 -4.69 -3.06
C SER A 223 5.30 -4.45 -1.55
N THR A 224 6.42 -4.73 -0.88
CA THR A 224 6.54 -4.72 0.58
C THR A 224 7.70 -3.85 1.07
N LEU A 225 7.38 -2.83 1.87
CA LEU A 225 8.33 -1.86 2.42
C LEU A 225 8.12 -1.62 3.92
N ALA A 226 7.24 -2.40 4.56
CA ALA A 226 6.92 -2.31 5.99
C ALA A 226 7.32 -3.57 6.78
N ALA A 227 8.30 -4.34 6.28
CA ALA A 227 8.87 -5.54 6.92
C ALA A 227 7.89 -6.71 7.20
N GLY A 228 6.63 -6.64 6.74
CA GLY A 228 5.65 -7.72 6.93
C GLY A 228 5.86 -8.96 6.05
N HIS A 229 6.87 -8.97 5.18
CA HIS A 229 7.04 -9.98 4.13
C HIS A 229 7.24 -11.40 4.68
N LYS A 230 7.96 -11.58 5.80
CA LYS A 230 8.15 -12.92 6.42
C LYS A 230 6.85 -13.55 6.93
N THR A 231 5.78 -12.77 7.09
CA THR A 231 4.46 -13.25 7.54
C THR A 231 3.44 -13.23 6.41
N LEU A 232 3.35 -12.12 5.67
CA LEU A 232 2.30 -11.88 4.69
C LEU A 232 2.55 -12.62 3.36
N VAL A 233 3.81 -12.80 2.94
CA VAL A 233 4.13 -13.52 1.68
C VAL A 233 3.83 -15.02 1.82
N PRO A 234 4.24 -15.72 2.89
CA PRO A 234 3.80 -17.10 3.11
C PRO A 234 2.28 -17.22 3.20
N ALA A 235 1.60 -16.26 3.84
CA ALA A 235 0.15 -16.28 4.00
C ALA A 235 -0.60 -16.16 2.66
N ILE A 236 -0.18 -15.29 1.74
CA ILE A 236 -0.85 -15.19 0.42
C ILE A 236 -0.60 -16.44 -0.43
N ILE A 237 0.60 -17.04 -0.36
CA ILE A 237 0.89 -18.31 -1.05
C ILE A 237 -0.03 -19.42 -0.50
N ALA A 238 -0.20 -19.49 0.82
CA ALA A 238 -1.10 -20.45 1.43
C ALA A 238 -2.55 -20.23 1.00
N GLU A 239 -3.00 -18.97 0.92
CA GLU A 239 -4.37 -18.69 0.47
C GLU A 239 -4.58 -19.01 -1.01
N LEU A 240 -3.65 -18.64 -1.90
CA LEU A 240 -3.74 -18.97 -3.33
C LEU A 240 -3.96 -20.49 -3.51
N LYS A 241 -3.18 -21.32 -2.81
CA LYS A 241 -3.35 -22.78 -2.82
C LYS A 241 -4.70 -23.22 -2.24
N LYS A 242 -5.12 -22.62 -1.13
CA LYS A 242 -6.40 -22.93 -0.48
C LYS A 242 -7.60 -22.62 -1.38
N GLN A 243 -7.49 -21.58 -2.21
CA GLN A 243 -8.54 -21.14 -3.13
C GLN A 243 -8.43 -21.77 -4.54
N GLY A 244 -7.47 -22.68 -4.76
CA GLY A 244 -7.40 -23.49 -5.97
C GLY A 244 -6.60 -22.89 -7.14
N ALA A 245 -5.69 -21.96 -6.85
CA ALA A 245 -4.66 -21.51 -7.80
C ALA A 245 -3.53 -22.54 -7.97
#